data_AF-A0A9D7E9E3-F1
#
_entry.id   AF-A0A9D7E9E3-F1
#
_cell.length_a   1.000
_cell.length_b   1.000
_cell.length_c   1.000
_cell.angle_alpha   90.00
_cell.angle_beta   90.00
_cell.angle_gamma   90.00
#
_symmetry.space_group_name_H-M   'P 1'
#
loop_
_entity.id
_entity.type
_entity.pdbx_description
1 polymer ?
#
loop_
_entity_poly.entity_id
_entity_poly.type
_entity_poly.pdbx_seq_one_letter_code
_entity_poly.pdbx_strand_id
1 'polypeptide(L)'
;MVQGAFLFFQGARYELHEWCVMPNHVHVLFQPTNGWTMSKSVASWKAFTGRKISEWRIMTGRDTGAQGGPVWQREYYDRFIRDETHYENVVAYIREDPVKVGLVLRAEEWKFCSAGYGRG
;
A
#
# COMPACT_ATOMS: atom_id res chain seq x y z
N MET A 1 -2.73 1.78 -10.21
CA MET A 1 -1.70 0.73 -10.39
C MET A 1 -1.36 0.04 -9.06
N VAL A 2 -0.73 0.72 -8.09
CA VAL A 2 -0.36 0.11 -6.78
C VAL A 2 -1.61 -0.34 -6.00
N GLN A 3 -2.59 0.54 -5.84
CA GLN A 3 -3.91 0.21 -5.28
C GLN A 3 -4.54 -1.03 -5.94
N GLY A 4 -4.47 -1.12 -7.27
CA GLY A 4 -5.01 -2.27 -8.01
C GLY A 4 -4.34 -3.59 -7.62
N ALA A 5 -3.04 -3.57 -7.27
CA ALA A 5 -2.33 -4.76 -6.81
C ALA A 5 -2.83 -5.24 -5.43
N PHE A 6 -3.25 -4.32 -4.56
CA PHE A 6 -3.85 -4.67 -3.27
C PHE A 6 -5.24 -5.27 -3.45
N LEU A 7 -6.08 -4.65 -4.28
CA LEU A 7 -7.46 -5.07 -4.50
C LEU A 7 -7.56 -6.40 -5.27
N PHE A 8 -6.61 -6.71 -6.17
CA PHE A 8 -6.71 -7.85 -7.09
C PHE A 8 -6.87 -9.22 -6.42
N PHE A 9 -6.22 -9.43 -5.26
CA PHE A 9 -6.28 -10.71 -4.53
C PHE A 9 -7.03 -10.63 -3.20
N GLN A 10 -7.75 -9.52 -2.95
CA GLN A 10 -8.63 -9.41 -1.79
C GLN A 10 -9.66 -10.55 -1.82
N GLY A 11 -9.86 -11.21 -0.68
CA GLY A 11 -10.74 -12.39 -0.53
C GLY A 11 -10.15 -13.70 -1.05
N ALA A 12 -9.06 -13.66 -1.83
CA ALA A 12 -8.44 -14.85 -2.41
C ALA A 12 -7.13 -15.25 -1.71
N ARG A 13 -6.27 -14.28 -1.41
CA ARG A 13 -4.97 -14.50 -0.73
C ARG A 13 -4.91 -13.85 0.65
N TYR A 14 -5.76 -12.86 0.87
CA TYR A 14 -5.83 -12.10 2.11
C TYR A 14 -7.16 -11.34 2.17
N GLU A 15 -7.61 -11.07 3.38
CA GLU A 15 -8.61 -10.03 3.63
C GLU A 15 -7.90 -8.68 3.75
N LEU A 16 -8.41 -7.66 3.05
CA LEU A 16 -7.83 -6.32 3.04
C LEU A 16 -8.69 -5.42 3.91
N HIS A 17 -8.12 -4.88 4.99
CA HIS A 17 -8.86 -4.05 5.95
C HIS A 17 -8.73 -2.57 5.60
N GLU A 18 -7.50 -2.06 5.50
CA GLU A 18 -7.20 -0.66 5.21
C GLU A 18 -5.91 -0.53 4.41
N TRP A 19 -5.80 0.53 3.60
CA TRP A 19 -4.59 0.81 2.85
C TRP A 19 -4.49 2.29 2.48
N CYS A 20 -3.27 2.79 2.35
CA CYS A 20 -2.97 4.13 1.88
C CYS A 20 -1.71 4.12 1.01
N VAL A 21 -1.79 4.69 -0.18
CA VAL A 21 -0.66 4.89 -1.09
C VAL A 21 -0.22 6.34 -0.99
N MET A 22 0.96 6.54 -0.44
CA MET A 22 1.62 7.83 -0.31
C MET A 22 2.60 8.03 -1.47
N PRO A 23 3.03 9.28 -1.76
CA PRO A 23 3.98 9.54 -2.85
C PRO A 23 5.31 8.76 -2.75
N ASN A 24 5.74 8.43 -1.53
CA ASN A 24 7.03 7.81 -1.23
C ASN A 24 6.94 6.43 -0.54
N HIS A 25 5.78 6.02 -0.04
CA HIS A 25 5.60 4.73 0.65
C HIS A 25 4.13 4.28 0.64
N VAL A 26 3.83 3.14 1.26
CA VAL A 26 2.47 2.62 1.41
C VAL A 26 2.26 2.10 2.83
N HIS A 27 1.04 2.23 3.33
CA HIS A 27 0.57 1.53 4.52
C HIS A 27 -0.54 0.56 4.12
N VAL A 28 -0.50 -0.67 4.64
CA VAL A 28 -1.49 -1.71 4.34
C VAL A 28 -1.75 -2.54 5.59
N LEU A 29 -3.02 -2.66 5.96
CA LEU A 29 -3.53 -3.56 6.98
C LEU A 29 -4.33 -4.68 6.31
N PHE A 30 -3.84 -5.90 6.42
CA PHE A 30 -4.42 -7.07 5.78
C PHE A 30 -4.20 -8.33 6.62
N GLN A 31 -5.07 -9.32 6.45
CA GLN A 31 -4.98 -10.61 7.10
C GLN A 31 -4.73 -11.69 6.03
N PRO A 32 -3.55 -12.34 6.00
CA PRO A 32 -3.29 -13.46 5.08
C PRO A 32 -4.29 -14.61 5.29
N THR A 33 -4.76 -15.21 4.20
CA THR A 33 -5.69 -16.34 4.21
C THR A 33 -5.22 -17.44 3.27
N ASN A 34 -5.88 -18.61 3.28
CA ASN A 34 -5.67 -19.68 2.29
C ASN A 34 -4.19 -20.14 2.16
N GLY A 35 -3.48 -20.21 3.28
CA GLY A 35 -2.07 -20.64 3.32
C GLY A 35 -1.06 -19.62 2.77
N TRP A 36 -1.52 -18.40 2.42
CA TRP A 36 -0.62 -17.29 2.11
C TRP A 36 -0.03 -16.70 3.39
N THR A 37 1.18 -16.18 3.26
CA THR A 37 1.86 -15.46 4.34
C THR A 37 1.99 -13.99 3.97
N MET A 38 2.15 -13.15 4.99
CA MET A 38 2.42 -11.72 4.81
C MET A 38 3.60 -11.49 3.85
N SER A 39 4.72 -12.20 4.05
CA SER A 39 5.92 -12.06 3.21
C SER A 39 5.67 -12.43 1.75
N LYS A 40 4.89 -13.48 1.47
CA LYS A 40 4.53 -13.87 0.09
C LYS A 40 3.66 -12.81 -0.58
N SER A 41 2.69 -12.26 0.15
CA SER A 41 1.82 -11.18 -0.35
C SER A 41 2.63 -9.91 -0.66
N VAL A 42 3.48 -9.48 0.28
CA VAL A 42 4.34 -8.30 0.10
C VAL A 42 5.32 -8.48 -1.05
N ALA A 43 5.98 -9.63 -1.16
CA ALA A 43 6.89 -9.93 -2.27
C ALA A 43 6.17 -9.87 -3.62
N SER A 44 4.97 -10.44 -3.70
CA SER A 44 4.13 -10.39 -4.91
C SER A 44 3.77 -8.96 -5.30
N TRP A 45 3.35 -8.11 -4.34
CA TRP A 45 3.04 -6.71 -4.59
C TRP A 45 4.26 -5.93 -5.05
N LYS A 46 5.39 -6.04 -4.34
CA LYS A 46 6.64 -5.35 -4.67
C LYS A 46 7.14 -5.73 -6.06
N ALA A 47 7.12 -7.01 -6.42
CA ALA A 47 7.55 -7.49 -7.74
C ALA A 47 6.68 -6.94 -8.87
N PHE A 48 5.35 -7.05 -8.74
CA PHE A 48 4.43 -6.59 -9.78
C PHE A 48 4.49 -5.07 -9.96
N THR A 49 4.35 -4.32 -8.86
CA THR A 49 4.31 -2.85 -8.91
C THR A 49 5.67 -2.25 -9.24
N GLY A 50 6.76 -2.81 -8.72
CA GLY A 50 8.13 -2.37 -9.03
C GLY A 50 8.42 -2.46 -10.53
N ARG A 51 8.12 -3.61 -11.15
CA ARG A 51 8.26 -3.78 -12.61
C ARG A 51 7.43 -2.75 -13.39
N LYS A 52 6.16 -2.56 -13.04
CA LYS A 52 5.27 -1.62 -13.76
C LYS A 52 5.72 -0.16 -13.61
N ILE A 53 6.24 0.22 -12.45
CA ILE A 53 6.81 1.56 -12.22
C ILE A 53 8.08 1.74 -13.04
N SER A 54 8.97 0.74 -13.09
CA SER A 54 10.18 0.77 -13.91
C SER A 54 9.85 0.89 -15.40
N GLU A 55 8.91 0.08 -15.91
CA GLU A 55 8.42 0.16 -17.29
C GLU A 55 7.92 1.58 -17.61
N TRP A 56 7.10 2.16 -16.74
CA TRP A 56 6.58 3.52 -16.91
C TRP A 56 7.68 4.59 -16.92
N ARG A 57 8.69 4.49 -16.05
CA ARG A 57 9.83 5.42 -16.01
C ARG A 57 10.61 5.41 -17.33
N ILE A 58 10.87 4.22 -17.87
CA ILE A 58 11.56 4.04 -19.16
C ILE A 58 10.73 4.66 -20.29
N MET A 59 9.44 4.31 -20.36
CA MET A 59 8.54 4.80 -21.42
C MET A 59 8.35 6.32 -21.40
N THR A 60 8.48 6.96 -20.24
CA THR A 60 8.29 8.41 -20.08
C THR A 60 9.61 9.21 -20.10
N GLY A 61 10.75 8.55 -20.35
CA GLY A 61 12.07 9.20 -20.33
C GLY A 61 12.46 9.73 -18.94
N ARG A 62 11.81 9.24 -17.87
CA ARG A 62 12.10 9.60 -16.48
C ARG A 62 13.12 8.67 -15.82
N ASP A 63 13.68 7.75 -16.59
CA ASP A 63 14.81 6.92 -16.17
C ASP A 63 16.11 7.70 -16.39
N THR A 64 16.63 8.31 -15.34
CA THR A 64 17.78 9.24 -15.40
C THR A 64 19.11 8.56 -15.07
N GLY A 65 19.15 7.23 -14.91
CA GLY A 65 20.35 6.47 -14.53
C GLY A 65 20.81 6.67 -13.08
N ALA A 66 20.68 7.89 -12.52
CA ALA A 66 20.97 8.21 -11.12
C ALA A 66 19.83 7.83 -10.16
N GLN A 67 18.59 7.68 -10.66
CA GLN A 67 17.41 7.23 -9.90
C GLN A 67 17.01 5.76 -10.18
N GLY A 68 17.86 4.99 -10.89
CA GLY A 68 17.61 3.61 -11.33
C GLY A 68 17.71 2.54 -10.24
N GLY A 69 17.64 2.93 -8.97
CA GLY A 69 17.58 2.00 -7.85
C GLY A 69 16.24 1.25 -7.79
N PRO A 70 16.16 0.14 -7.03
CA PRO A 70 14.92 -0.60 -6.86
C PRO A 70 13.80 0.31 -6.34
N VAL A 71 12.63 0.22 -6.97
CA VAL A 71 11.46 1.06 -6.65
C VAL A 71 11.03 0.91 -5.19
N TRP A 72 11.14 -0.30 -4.65
CA TRP A 72 10.83 -0.59 -3.26
C TRP A 72 12.11 -0.89 -2.47
N GLN A 73 12.13 -0.43 -1.22
CA GLN A 73 13.13 -0.91 -0.26
C GLN A 73 13.01 -2.44 -0.11
N ARG A 74 14.13 -3.11 0.17
CA ARG A 74 14.17 -4.58 0.28
C ARG A 74 13.30 -5.06 1.45
N GLU A 75 13.54 -4.48 2.62
CA GLU A 75 12.77 -4.77 3.83
C GLU A 75 11.38 -4.11 3.80
N TYR A 76 10.48 -4.61 4.61
CA TYR A 76 9.21 -3.97 4.93
C TYR A 76 9.08 -3.94 6.46
N TYR A 77 8.29 -3.01 6.96
CA TYR A 77 8.01 -2.93 8.38
C TYR A 77 6.68 -3.60 8.68
N ASP A 78 6.67 -4.59 9.58
CA ASP A 78 5.46 -5.26 10.03
C ASP A 78 5.19 -5.07 11.53
N ARG A 79 3.90 -5.02 11.86
CA ARG A 79 3.40 -5.08 13.23
C ARG A 79 2.20 -6.01 13.27
N PHE A 80 2.23 -6.97 14.19
CA PHE A 80 1.07 -7.80 14.47
C PHE A 80 0.05 -7.04 15.32
N ILE A 81 -1.22 -7.05 14.92
CA ILE A 81 -2.33 -6.48 15.67
C ILE A 81 -2.65 -7.40 16.85
N ARG A 82 -2.72 -6.84 18.06
CA ARG A 82 -2.75 -7.61 19.32
C ARG A 82 -4.13 -7.65 19.96
N ASP A 83 -4.93 -6.63 19.70
CA ASP A 83 -6.25 -6.42 20.27
C ASP A 83 -7.04 -5.43 19.38
N GLU A 84 -8.32 -5.27 19.69
CA GLU A 84 -9.25 -4.41 18.96
C GLU A 84 -8.87 -2.93 19.04
N THR A 85 -8.42 -2.46 20.21
CA THR A 85 -7.95 -1.07 20.37
C THR A 85 -6.75 -0.78 19.47
N HIS A 86 -5.80 -1.71 19.38
CA HIS A 86 -4.65 -1.59 18.47
C HIS A 86 -5.10 -1.62 17.01
N TYR A 87 -6.09 -2.45 16.66
CA TYR A 87 -6.67 -2.48 15.32
C TYR A 87 -7.25 -1.11 14.94
N GLU A 88 -8.11 -0.54 15.78
CA GLU A 88 -8.76 0.76 15.53
C GLU A 88 -7.72 1.89 15.40
N ASN A 89 -6.71 1.89 16.26
CA ASN A 89 -5.62 2.86 16.19
C ASN A 89 -4.84 2.76 14.87
N VAL A 90 -4.57 1.56 14.39
CA VAL A 90 -3.88 1.36 13.09
C VAL A 90 -4.77 1.78 11.94
N VAL A 91 -6.07 1.46 11.97
CA VAL A 91 -7.05 1.93 10.97
C VAL A 91 -7.05 3.45 10.89
N ALA A 92 -7.20 4.13 12.03
CA ALA A 92 -7.17 5.59 12.10
C ALA A 92 -5.82 6.16 11.61
N TYR A 93 -4.71 5.56 12.03
CA TYR A 93 -3.38 5.97 11.59
C TYR A 93 -3.22 5.94 10.07
N ILE A 94 -3.61 4.83 9.41
CA ILE A 94 -3.50 4.66 7.95
C ILE A 94 -4.35 5.70 7.21
N ARG A 95 -5.56 5.97 7.70
CA ARG A 95 -6.49 6.91 7.06
C ARG A 95 -6.06 8.37 7.21
N GLU A 96 -5.53 8.73 8.36
CA GLU A 96 -5.14 10.11 8.70
C GLU A 96 -3.75 10.50 8.18
N ASP A 97 -2.94 9.56 7.71
CA ASP A 97 -1.58 9.86 7.25
C ASP A 97 -1.52 10.96 6.17
N PRO A 98 -2.36 10.93 5.10
CA PRO A 98 -2.43 12.02 4.12
C PRO A 98 -2.77 13.39 4.69
N VAL A 99 -3.63 13.44 5.73
CA VAL A 99 -4.02 14.68 6.41
C VAL A 99 -2.86 15.20 7.25
N LYS A 100 -2.21 14.32 8.01
CA LYS A 100 -1.07 14.65 8.88
C LYS A 100 0.11 15.23 8.11
N VAL A 101 0.36 14.77 6.89
CA VAL A 101 1.42 15.31 6.02
C VAL A 101 0.95 16.48 5.15
N GLY A 102 -0.30 16.91 5.27
CA GLY A 102 -0.85 18.07 4.57
C GLY A 102 -1.15 17.86 3.08
N LEU A 103 -1.35 16.62 2.63
CA LEU A 103 -1.74 16.34 1.23
C LEU A 103 -3.21 16.69 0.96
N VAL A 104 -4.07 16.55 1.99
CA VAL A 104 -5.51 16.81 1.93
C VAL A 104 -5.99 17.38 3.27
N LEU A 105 -7.14 18.06 3.26
CA LEU A 105 -7.75 18.57 4.50
C LEU A 105 -8.57 17.49 5.22
N ARG A 106 -9.04 16.49 4.48
CA ARG A 106 -9.83 15.37 5.00
C ARG A 106 -9.37 14.05 4.43
N ALA A 107 -9.38 12.99 5.24
CA ALA A 107 -8.94 11.66 4.82
C ALA A 107 -9.71 11.13 3.59
N GLU A 108 -10.99 11.48 3.45
CA GLU A 108 -11.84 11.05 2.32
C GLU A 108 -11.46 11.71 0.99
N GLU A 109 -10.73 12.84 1.01
CA GLU A 109 -10.31 13.52 -0.22
C GLU A 109 -9.12 12.80 -0.87
N TRP A 110 -8.40 11.97 -0.12
CA TRP A 110 -7.29 11.19 -0.65
C TRP A 110 -7.78 9.89 -1.29
N LYS A 111 -8.00 9.96 -2.60
CA LYS A 111 -8.51 8.83 -3.43
C LYS A 111 -7.61 7.60 -3.43
N PHE A 112 -6.35 7.75 -3.02
CA PHE A 112 -5.38 6.66 -2.93
C PHE A 112 -5.29 6.08 -1.50
N CYS A 113 -6.33 6.26 -0.70
CA CYS A 113 -6.53 5.59 0.59
C CYS A 113 -7.91 4.93 0.63
N SER A 114 -8.05 3.87 1.42
CA SER A 114 -9.32 3.19 1.69
C SER A 114 -10.41 4.14 2.20
N ALA A 115 -10.05 5.21 2.93
CA ALA A 115 -10.99 6.24 3.36
C ALA A 115 -11.64 6.99 2.19
N GLY A 116 -10.86 7.41 1.19
CA GLY A 116 -11.35 8.16 0.03
C GLY A 116 -11.80 7.30 -1.15
N TYR A 117 -11.50 5.99 -1.13
CA TYR A 117 -11.95 5.05 -2.16
C TYR A 117 -13.45 4.73 -2.06
N GLY A 118 -14.03 4.86 -0.86
CA GLY A 118 -15.38 4.42 -0.56
C GLY A 118 -15.45 2.89 -0.41
N ARG A 119 -15.93 2.40 0.74
CA ARG A 119 -16.44 1.03 0.82
C ARG A 119 -17.80 1.06 0.12
N GLY A 120 -17.79 0.84 -1.20
CA GLY A 120 -19.01 0.63 -1.98
C GLY A 120 -19.77 -0.59 -1.49
#